data_AF-A0A9P6XYC9-F1
#
_entry.id   AF-A0A9P6XYC9-F1
#
_cell.length_a   1.000
_cell.length_b   1.000
_cell.length_c   1.000
_cell.angle_alpha   90.00
_cell.angle_beta   90.00
_cell.angle_gamma   90.00
#
_symmetry.space_group_name_H-M   'P 1'
#
loop_
_entity.id
_entity.type
_entity.pdbx_description
1 polymer ?
#
loop_
_entity_poly.entity_id
_entity_poly.type
_entity_poly.pdbx_seq_one_letter_code
_entity_poly.pdbx_strand_id
1 'polypeptide(L)'
;MLGRQAFVGVPGFIEHVYDKGTLDDLSNQAENFVVVEVGEGAAQALALHGGLVWYDQRNAELWKLAQDIPRIGQRYFERLLFERDPDLRARLEPRYRDTLARMDQLLDDPFYQQFVIYVHPRGIRPIGYHVARLLDRNPRTPFSIDLAVHNLHTTLYRRWREAQLRHCAATGRPGSLTLDPN
;
A
#
# COMPACT_ATOMS: atom_id res chain seq x y z
N MET A 1 -6.17 24.09 -5.53
CA MET A 1 -5.38 22.85 -5.66
C MET A 1 -5.17 22.28 -4.27
N LEU A 2 -5.66 21.07 -3.96
CA LEU A 2 -5.23 20.38 -2.74
C LEU A 2 -3.75 20.04 -2.92
N GLY A 3 -2.88 20.81 -2.29
CA GLY A 3 -1.43 20.66 -2.42
C GLY A 3 -0.96 19.38 -1.73
N ARG A 4 0.18 18.84 -2.17
CA ARG A 4 0.86 17.63 -1.64
C ARG A 4 0.89 17.55 -0.11
N GLN A 5 0.88 18.69 0.59
CA GLN A 5 0.85 18.77 2.06
C GLN A 5 -0.50 18.42 2.72
N ALA A 6 -1.61 18.40 1.97
CA ALA A 6 -2.94 18.13 2.52
C ALA A 6 -3.10 16.70 3.07
N PHE A 7 -2.25 15.78 2.61
CA PHE A 7 -2.31 14.36 2.98
C PHE A 7 -1.23 13.95 3.99
N VAL A 8 -0.10 14.66 4.07
CA VAL A 8 1.02 14.25 4.94
C VAL A 8 0.61 14.31 6.41
N GLY A 9 0.89 13.24 7.15
CA GLY A 9 0.52 13.08 8.55
C GLY A 9 -0.93 12.64 8.78
N VAL A 10 -1.73 12.50 7.72
CA VAL A 10 -3.12 12.02 7.83
C VAL A 10 -3.12 10.52 8.14
N PRO A 11 -3.78 10.08 9.23
CA PRO A 11 -3.98 8.66 9.47
C PRO A 11 -5.01 8.10 8.49
N GLY A 12 -4.84 6.84 8.11
CA GLY A 12 -5.79 6.10 7.30
C GLY A 12 -5.73 4.62 7.61
N PHE A 13 -6.55 3.85 6.91
CA PHE A 13 -6.55 2.40 7.00
C PHE A 13 -6.78 1.79 5.62
N ILE A 14 -6.19 0.62 5.42
CA ILE A 14 -6.53 -0.27 4.30
C ILE A 14 -7.36 -1.40 4.90
N GLU A 15 -8.62 -1.54 4.50
CA GLU A 15 -9.52 -2.54 5.07
C GLU A 15 -10.10 -3.48 4.02
N HIS A 16 -10.61 -4.61 4.48
CA HIS A 16 -11.30 -5.58 3.63
C HIS A 16 -12.74 -5.15 3.40
N VAL A 17 -13.22 -5.31 2.16
CA VAL A 17 -14.57 -4.91 1.78
C VAL A 17 -15.61 -5.94 2.20
N TYR A 18 -15.27 -7.24 2.22
CA TYR A 18 -16.19 -8.30 2.63
C TYR A 18 -16.15 -8.56 4.14
N ASP A 19 -17.13 -9.33 4.63
CA ASP A 19 -17.29 -9.59 6.05
C ASP A 19 -16.07 -10.27 6.69
N LYS A 20 -15.99 -10.22 8.03
CA LYS A 20 -14.89 -10.84 8.78
C LYS A 20 -14.74 -12.35 8.56
N GLY A 21 -15.81 -13.03 8.14
CA GLY A 21 -15.78 -14.45 7.78
C GLY A 21 -15.02 -14.74 6.48
N THR A 22 -14.68 -13.70 5.72
CA THR A 22 -13.81 -13.80 4.54
C THR A 22 -12.33 -13.65 4.86
N LEU A 23 -11.94 -13.33 6.10
CA LEU A 23 -10.54 -13.06 6.47
C LEU A 23 -9.79 -14.33 6.82
N ASP A 24 -8.65 -14.56 6.15
CA ASP A 24 -7.73 -15.65 6.47
C ASP A 24 -6.76 -15.26 7.60
N ASP A 25 -6.39 -13.97 7.68
CA ASP A 25 -5.52 -13.44 8.73
C ASP A 25 -6.24 -12.34 9.55
N LEU A 26 -6.85 -12.78 10.65
CA LEU A 26 -7.56 -11.91 11.59
C LEU A 26 -6.67 -10.87 12.30
N SER A 27 -5.34 -10.99 12.22
CA SER A 27 -4.44 -9.95 12.75
C SER A 27 -4.21 -8.81 11.74
N ASN A 28 -4.57 -9.02 10.47
CA ASN A 28 -4.44 -8.09 9.35
C ASN A 28 -5.81 -7.71 8.77
N GLN A 29 -6.85 -7.54 9.61
CA GLN A 29 -8.19 -7.11 9.16
C GLN A 29 -8.19 -5.68 8.62
N ALA A 30 -7.28 -4.85 9.12
CA ALA A 30 -7.06 -3.51 8.61
C ALA A 30 -5.61 -3.10 8.85
N GLU A 31 -4.99 -2.48 7.85
CA GLU A 31 -3.66 -1.89 7.98
C GLU A 31 -3.79 -0.41 8.30
N ASN A 32 -3.67 -0.08 9.59
CA ASN A 32 -3.59 1.32 10.01
C ASN A 32 -2.28 1.95 9.54
N PHE A 33 -2.39 3.11 8.90
CA PHE A 33 -1.24 3.82 8.36
C PHE A 33 -1.26 5.32 8.65
N VAL A 34 -0.09 5.95 8.52
CA VAL A 34 0.05 7.41 8.42
C VAL A 34 0.63 7.73 7.06
N VAL A 35 0.05 8.67 6.32
CA VAL A 35 0.64 9.14 5.07
C VAL A 35 1.93 9.88 5.39
N VAL A 36 3.02 9.44 4.78
CA VAL A 36 4.36 9.98 4.99
C VAL A 36 4.71 10.97 3.90
N GLU A 37 4.44 10.62 2.65
CA GLU A 37 4.74 11.44 1.48
C GLU A 37 3.73 11.17 0.37
N VAL A 38 3.39 12.23 -0.37
CA VAL A 38 2.66 12.12 -1.64
C VAL A 38 3.51 12.78 -2.73
N GLY A 39 4.03 11.95 -3.63
CA GLY A 39 4.75 12.42 -4.80
C GLY A 39 3.84 13.18 -5.76
N GLU A 40 4.45 13.93 -6.68
CA GLU A 40 3.70 14.77 -7.61
C GLU A 40 2.76 13.97 -8.52
N GLY A 41 3.22 12.83 -9.05
CA GLY A 41 2.41 11.96 -9.88
C GLY A 41 1.21 11.39 -9.12
N ALA A 42 1.41 10.92 -7.87
CA ALA A 42 0.30 10.46 -7.03
C ALA A 42 -0.72 11.57 -6.73
N ALA A 43 -0.26 12.79 -6.44
CA ALA A 43 -1.15 13.92 -6.19
C ALA A 43 -1.97 14.29 -7.44
N GLN A 44 -1.33 14.30 -8.62
CA GLN A 44 -2.00 14.56 -9.89
C GLN A 44 -3.01 13.45 -10.22
N ALA A 45 -2.65 12.18 -10.02
CA ALA A 45 -3.51 11.05 -10.29
C ALA A 45 -4.74 11.05 -9.36
N LEU A 46 -4.55 11.31 -8.06
CA LEU A 46 -5.66 11.50 -7.11
C LEU A 46 -6.59 12.65 -7.53
N ALA A 47 -6.04 13.78 -7.98
CA ALA A 47 -6.83 14.91 -8.44
C ALA A 47 -7.59 14.60 -9.74
N LEU A 48 -6.94 13.93 -10.70
CA LEU A 48 -7.53 13.52 -11.97
C LEU A 48 -8.70 12.56 -11.78
N HIS A 49 -8.58 11.66 -10.81
CA HIS A 49 -9.53 10.57 -10.61
C HIS A 49 -10.55 10.81 -9.50
N GLY A 50 -10.53 11.98 -8.86
CA GLY A 50 -11.50 12.33 -7.83
C GLY A 50 -11.29 11.63 -6.49
N GLY A 51 -10.06 11.18 -6.20
CA GLY A 51 -9.66 10.63 -4.89
C GLY A 51 -9.60 9.10 -4.81
N LEU A 52 -9.62 8.58 -3.57
CA LEU A 52 -9.31 7.19 -3.25
C LEU A 52 -10.37 6.18 -3.71
N VAL A 53 -11.64 6.58 -3.82
CA VAL A 53 -12.74 5.72 -4.29
C VAL A 53 -12.45 5.12 -5.67
N TRP A 54 -11.73 5.86 -6.53
CA TRP A 54 -11.29 5.29 -7.81
C TRP A 54 -10.32 4.13 -7.62
N TYR A 55 -9.37 4.28 -6.70
CA TYR A 55 -8.36 3.28 -6.41
C TYR A 55 -8.94 2.06 -5.69
N ASP A 56 -10.04 2.19 -4.96
CA ASP A 56 -10.77 1.03 -4.42
C ASP A 56 -11.28 0.12 -5.55
N GLN A 57 -11.77 0.71 -6.65
CA GLN A 57 -12.20 -0.04 -7.83
C GLN A 57 -11.02 -0.70 -8.53
N ARG A 58 -9.86 -0.03 -8.57
CA ARG A 58 -8.61 -0.61 -9.11
C ARG A 58 -8.09 -1.75 -8.25
N ASN A 59 -8.17 -1.63 -6.92
CA ASN A 59 -7.81 -2.69 -5.98
C ASN A 59 -8.73 -3.91 -6.14
N ALA A 60 -10.03 -3.69 -6.36
CA ALA A 60 -10.97 -4.78 -6.65
C ALA A 60 -10.66 -5.47 -8.01
N GLU A 61 -10.27 -4.71 -9.04
CA GLU A 61 -9.80 -5.28 -10.32
C GLU A 61 -8.52 -6.11 -10.12
N LEU A 62 -7.54 -5.57 -9.38
CA LEU A 62 -6.30 -6.27 -9.07
C LEU A 62 -6.55 -7.55 -8.27
N TRP A 63 -7.43 -7.50 -7.28
CA TRP A 63 -7.85 -8.66 -6.50
C TRP A 63 -8.48 -9.74 -7.38
N LYS A 64 -9.37 -9.35 -8.30
CA LYS A 64 -10.02 -10.29 -9.23
C LYS A 64 -9.00 -10.97 -10.13
N LEU A 65 -8.05 -10.22 -10.69
CA LEU A 65 -6.97 -10.77 -11.51
C LEU A 65 -6.08 -11.73 -10.70
N ALA A 66 -5.83 -11.41 -9.43
CA ALA A 66 -5.05 -12.27 -8.55
C ALA A 66 -5.72 -13.63 -8.28
N GLN A 67 -7.06 -13.73 -8.35
CA GLN A 67 -7.77 -15.01 -8.19
C GLN A 67 -7.46 -15.99 -9.32
N ASP A 68 -7.11 -15.49 -10.51
CA ASP A 68 -6.81 -16.32 -11.67
C ASP A 68 -5.38 -16.90 -11.62
N ILE A 69 -4.49 -16.34 -10.78
CA ILE A 69 -3.11 -16.79 -10.67
C ILE A 69 -2.95 -17.71 -9.45
N PRO A 70 -2.49 -18.96 -9.63
CA PRO A 70 -2.28 -19.87 -8.52
C PRO A 70 -1.15 -19.36 -7.63
N ARG A 71 -1.50 -19.01 -6.39
CA ARG A 71 -0.56 -18.54 -5.39
C ARG A 71 0.31 -19.69 -4.84
N ILE A 72 1.63 -19.50 -4.81
CA ILE A 72 2.57 -20.51 -4.30
C ILE A 72 3.41 -19.95 -3.14
N GLY A 73 3.26 -20.54 -1.96
CA GLY A 73 4.05 -20.19 -0.78
C GLY A 73 3.64 -18.86 -0.12
N GLN A 74 4.53 -18.32 0.71
CA GLN A 74 4.35 -17.03 1.37
C GLN A 74 4.97 -15.91 0.53
N ARG A 75 4.37 -14.71 0.54
CA ARG A 75 4.86 -13.51 -0.15
C ARG A 75 4.92 -13.65 -1.69
N TYR A 76 4.01 -14.41 -2.27
CA TYR A 76 4.03 -14.71 -3.70
C TYR A 76 3.78 -13.45 -4.53
N PHE A 77 2.69 -12.73 -4.27
CA PHE A 77 2.36 -11.48 -4.96
C PHE A 77 3.28 -10.33 -4.58
N GLU A 78 3.78 -10.29 -3.34
CA GLU A 78 4.87 -9.35 -2.97
C GLU A 78 6.06 -9.51 -3.92
N ARG A 79 6.53 -10.74 -4.14
CA ARG A 79 7.66 -11.03 -5.04
C ARG A 79 7.31 -10.81 -6.51
N LEU A 80 6.12 -11.27 -6.92
CA LEU A 80 5.71 -11.25 -8.32
C LEU A 80 5.43 -9.84 -8.83
N LEU A 81 4.74 -9.01 -8.04
CA LEU A 81 4.22 -7.70 -8.46
C LEU A 81 5.09 -6.54 -7.98
N PHE A 82 5.54 -6.58 -6.72
CA PHE A 82 6.27 -5.46 -6.12
C PHE A 82 7.79 -5.59 -6.32
N GLU A 83 8.38 -6.71 -5.89
CA GLU A 83 9.82 -6.95 -6.09
C GLU A 83 10.16 -7.25 -7.57
N ARG A 84 9.14 -7.64 -8.36
CA ARG A 84 9.23 -8.04 -9.77
C ARG A 84 10.30 -9.11 -9.99
N ASP A 85 10.32 -10.12 -9.11
CA ASP A 85 11.30 -11.20 -9.09
C ASP A 85 11.42 -11.88 -10.47
N PRO A 86 12.59 -11.79 -11.14
CA PRO A 86 12.75 -12.27 -12.50
C PRO A 86 12.64 -13.80 -12.60
N ASP A 87 13.12 -14.54 -11.59
CA ASP A 87 13.06 -16.00 -11.58
C ASP A 87 11.63 -16.50 -11.36
N LEU A 88 10.85 -15.77 -10.54
CA LEU A 88 9.44 -16.08 -10.34
C LEU A 88 8.63 -15.79 -11.61
N ARG A 89 8.87 -14.65 -12.26
CA ARG A 89 8.20 -14.26 -13.50
C ARG A 89 8.56 -15.18 -14.67
N ALA A 90 9.81 -15.61 -14.77
CA ALA A 90 10.25 -16.54 -15.82
C ALA A 90 9.58 -17.92 -15.71
N ARG A 91 9.30 -18.36 -14.47
CA ARG A 91 8.61 -19.64 -14.18
C ARG A 91 7.09 -19.57 -14.28
N LEU A 92 6.52 -18.37 -14.43
CA LEU A 92 5.08 -18.21 -14.57
C LEU A 92 4.60 -18.87 -15.87
N GLU A 93 3.57 -19.72 -15.76
CA GLU A 93 3.00 -20.39 -16.92
C GLU A 93 2.51 -19.36 -17.96
N PRO A 94 2.68 -19.63 -19.28
CA PRO A 94 2.34 -18.67 -20.33
C PRO A 94 0.91 -18.13 -20.26
N ARG A 95 -0.06 -18.97 -19.84
CA ARG A 95 -1.48 -18.59 -19.70
C ARG A 95 -1.74 -17.45 -18.71
N TYR A 96 -0.83 -17.18 -17.78
CA TYR A 96 -0.96 -16.13 -16.77
C TYR A 96 -0.22 -14.84 -17.11
N ARG A 97 0.54 -14.81 -18.21
CA ARG A 97 1.38 -13.66 -18.56
C ARG A 97 0.56 -12.41 -18.87
N ASP A 98 -0.57 -12.57 -19.56
CA ASP A 98 -1.46 -11.45 -19.87
C ASP A 98 -2.12 -10.90 -18.61
N THR A 99 -2.55 -11.79 -17.69
CA THR A 99 -3.05 -11.40 -16.36
C THR A 99 -1.99 -10.63 -15.58
N LEU A 100 -0.75 -11.13 -15.51
CA LEU A 100 0.35 -10.45 -14.84
C LEU A 100 0.63 -9.08 -15.46
N ALA A 101 0.67 -8.99 -16.79
CA ALA A 101 0.90 -7.72 -17.49
C ALA A 101 -0.20 -6.70 -17.18
N ARG A 102 -1.45 -7.14 -17.06
CA ARG A 102 -2.57 -6.28 -16.63
C ARG A 102 -2.41 -5.81 -15.19
N MET A 103 -2.00 -6.69 -14.28
CA MET A 103 -1.73 -6.32 -12.88
C MET A 103 -0.57 -5.33 -12.78
N ASP A 104 0.51 -5.53 -13.55
CA ASP A 104 1.63 -4.58 -13.65
C ASP A 104 1.15 -3.22 -14.13
N GLN A 105 0.33 -3.17 -15.18
CA GLN A 105 -0.21 -1.93 -15.71
C GLN A 105 -1.04 -1.16 -14.66
N LEU A 106 -1.81 -1.86 -13.83
CA LEU A 106 -2.56 -1.23 -12.74
C LEU A 106 -1.62 -0.63 -11.68
N LEU A 107 -0.56 -1.36 -11.30
CA LEU A 107 0.41 -0.92 -10.30
C LEU A 107 1.45 0.07 -10.84
N ASP A 108 1.51 0.26 -12.15
CA ASP A 108 2.32 1.29 -12.81
C ASP A 108 1.73 2.71 -12.62
N ASP A 109 0.48 2.83 -12.13
CA ASP A 109 -0.10 4.13 -11.78
C ASP A 109 0.74 4.83 -10.68
N PRO A 110 1.06 6.13 -10.84
CA PRO A 110 1.88 6.87 -9.88
C PRO A 110 1.35 6.84 -8.44
N PHE A 111 0.03 6.67 -8.24
CA PHE A 111 -0.52 6.51 -6.89
C PHE A 111 0.10 5.32 -6.15
N TYR A 112 0.17 4.14 -6.79
CA TYR A 112 0.72 2.94 -6.15
C TYR A 112 2.22 3.04 -5.86
N GLN A 113 2.93 3.89 -6.60
CA GLN A 113 4.39 4.06 -6.49
C GLN A 113 4.79 5.22 -5.57
N GLN A 114 3.99 6.29 -5.52
CA GLN A 114 4.37 7.57 -4.92
C GLN A 114 3.45 8.03 -3.78
N PHE A 115 2.38 7.28 -3.46
CA PHE A 115 1.63 7.47 -2.22
C PHE A 115 2.27 6.61 -1.12
N VAL A 116 3.10 7.25 -0.30
CA VAL A 116 3.98 6.57 0.67
C VAL A 116 3.38 6.65 2.06
N ILE A 117 3.29 5.49 2.72
CA ILE A 117 2.63 5.35 4.01
C ILE A 117 3.54 4.63 5.02
N TYR A 118 3.36 4.94 6.30
CA TYR A 118 3.95 4.21 7.42
C TYR A 118 2.92 3.26 8.01
N VAL A 119 3.22 1.96 8.02
CA VAL A 119 2.42 0.93 8.71
C VAL A 119 3.31 0.24 9.73
N HIS A 120 2.85 0.14 10.98
CA HIS A 120 3.59 -0.62 12.00
C HIS A 120 3.24 -2.12 11.93
N PRO A 121 4.23 -3.04 11.96
CA PRO A 121 5.68 -2.85 12.01
C PRO A 121 6.37 -2.89 10.63
N ARG A 122 5.62 -2.74 9.53
CA ARG A 122 6.13 -2.86 8.15
C ARG A 122 7.04 -1.70 7.71
N GLY A 123 7.03 -0.59 8.43
CA GLY A 123 7.84 0.58 8.12
C GLY A 123 7.21 1.48 7.07
N ILE A 124 8.04 2.29 6.40
CA ILE A 124 7.64 3.25 5.38
C ILE A 124 7.76 2.57 4.01
N ARG A 125 6.65 2.45 3.29
CA ARG A 125 6.58 1.81 1.97
C ARG A 125 5.52 2.50 1.09
N PRO A 126 5.65 2.42 -0.25
CA PRO A 126 4.60 2.87 -1.14
C PRO A 126 3.34 1.98 -0.98
N ILE A 127 2.16 2.54 -1.20
CA ILE A 127 0.91 1.82 -1.00
C ILE A 127 0.77 0.57 -1.87
N GLY A 128 1.41 0.54 -3.05
CA GLY A 128 1.47 -0.64 -3.92
C GLY A 128 2.11 -1.86 -3.26
N TYR A 129 3.08 -1.66 -2.35
CA TYR A 129 3.64 -2.76 -1.54
C TYR A 129 2.58 -3.39 -0.64
N HIS A 130 1.78 -2.56 0.04
CA HIS A 130 0.75 -3.02 0.96
C HIS A 130 -0.37 -3.75 0.23
N VAL A 131 -0.80 -3.23 -0.92
CA VAL A 131 -1.80 -3.87 -1.77
C VAL A 131 -1.33 -5.25 -2.24
N ALA A 132 -0.10 -5.36 -2.77
CA ALA A 132 0.46 -6.66 -3.19
C ALA A 132 0.57 -7.64 -2.02
N ARG A 133 0.99 -7.18 -0.83
CA ARG A 133 1.06 -8.00 0.37
C ARG A 133 -0.32 -8.47 0.83
N LEU A 134 -1.36 -7.65 0.72
CA LEU A 134 -2.70 -8.02 1.14
C LEU A 134 -3.31 -9.12 0.27
N LEU A 135 -2.96 -9.19 -1.03
CA LEU A 135 -3.31 -10.34 -1.90
C LEU A 135 -2.74 -11.67 -1.38
N ASP A 136 -1.56 -11.63 -0.75
CA ASP A 136 -0.97 -12.81 -0.11
C ASP A 136 -1.62 -13.13 1.25
N ARG A 137 -2.11 -12.13 1.99
CA ARG A 137 -2.57 -12.30 3.37
C ARG A 137 -4.05 -12.60 3.49
N ASN A 138 -4.88 -11.95 2.68
CA ASN A 138 -6.33 -12.05 2.72
C ASN A 138 -6.88 -12.18 1.28
N PRO A 139 -6.58 -13.28 0.58
CA PRO A 139 -6.91 -13.47 -0.83
C PRO A 139 -8.41 -13.52 -1.12
N ARG A 140 -9.25 -13.75 -0.11
CA ARG A 140 -10.70 -13.97 -0.25
C ARG A 140 -11.52 -12.68 -0.38
N THR A 141 -10.91 -11.51 -0.24
CA THR A 141 -11.62 -10.23 -0.23
C THR A 141 -10.77 -9.13 -0.88
N PRO A 142 -11.38 -8.19 -1.62
CA PRO A 142 -10.69 -6.98 -2.06
C PRO A 142 -10.50 -6.00 -0.89
N PHE A 143 -9.78 -4.91 -1.14
CA PHE A 143 -9.39 -3.92 -0.15
C PHE A 143 -9.78 -2.50 -0.56
N SER A 144 -10.23 -1.68 0.39
CA SER A 144 -10.44 -0.24 0.24
C SER A 144 -9.42 0.57 1.04
N ILE A 145 -9.21 1.82 0.65
CA ILE A 145 -8.29 2.76 1.28
C ILE A 145 -9.07 3.98 1.75
N ASP A 146 -9.07 4.22 3.05
CA ASP A 146 -9.76 5.34 3.65
C ASP A 146 -8.83 6.23 4.48
N LEU A 147 -9.05 7.53 4.39
CA LEU A 147 -8.39 8.52 5.25
C LEU A 147 -9.30 8.85 6.43
N ALA A 148 -8.76 8.71 7.63
CA ALA A 148 -9.46 9.01 8.85
C ALA A 148 -9.32 10.51 9.19
N VAL A 149 -9.84 11.38 8.30
CA VAL A 149 -9.77 12.85 8.42
C VAL A 149 -10.46 13.36 9.71
N HIS A 150 -11.39 12.59 10.28
CA HIS A 150 -12.05 12.91 11.56
C HIS A 150 -11.29 12.41 12.81
N ASN A 151 -10.19 11.65 12.66
CA ASN A 151 -9.45 11.02 13.75
C ASN A 151 -8.08 11.66 14.04
N LEU A 152 -7.90 12.94 13.66
CA LEU A 152 -6.67 13.74 13.72
C LEU A 152 -5.92 13.77 15.07
N HIS A 153 -6.45 13.17 16.14
CA HIS A 153 -5.82 13.14 17.46
C HIS A 153 -5.66 11.73 18.07
N THR A 154 -5.51 10.68 17.26
CA THR A 154 -5.34 9.31 17.78
C THR A 154 -3.89 8.84 17.83
N THR A 155 -3.65 7.82 18.63
CA THR A 155 -2.36 7.24 19.07
C THR A 155 -1.34 7.01 17.96
N LEU A 156 -1.78 6.83 16.71
CA LEU A 156 -0.92 6.63 15.55
C LEU A 156 -0.08 7.88 15.22
N TYR A 157 -0.68 9.07 15.26
CA TYR A 157 0.03 10.34 15.08
C TYR A 157 1.07 10.56 16.19
N ARG A 158 0.72 10.18 17.44
CA ARG A 158 1.66 10.23 18.57
C ARG A 158 2.87 9.32 18.35
N ARG A 159 2.65 8.08 17.90
CA ARG A 159 3.74 7.13 17.60
C ARG A 159 4.62 7.57 16.44
N TRP A 160 4.04 8.11 15.36
CA TRP A 160 4.82 8.68 14.26
C TRP A 160 5.67 9.87 14.75
N ARG A 161 5.08 10.77 15.54
CA ARG A 161 5.81 11.90 16.14
C ARG A 161 6.93 11.44 17.07
N GLU A 162 6.71 10.40 17.88
CA GLU A 162 7.74 9.78 18.73
C GLU A 162 8.84 9.12 17.89
N ALA A 163 8.51 8.49 16.76
CA ALA A 163 9.51 7.94 15.84
C ALA A 163 10.37 9.03 15.21
N GLN A 164 9.76 10.15 14.79
CA GLN A 164 10.46 11.33 14.29
C GLN A 164 11.40 11.92 15.35
N LEU A 165 10.91 12.11 16.58
CA LEU A 165 11.72 12.63 17.69
C LEU A 165 12.89 11.72 18.03
N ARG A 166 12.69 10.40 18.05
CA ARG A 166 13.79 9.43 18.24
C ARG A 166 14.83 9.50 17.15
N HIS A 167 14.40 9.65 15.89
CA HIS A 167 15.32 9.84 14.78
C HIS A 167 16.13 11.14 14.94
N CYS A 168 15.47 12.27 15.23
CA CYS A 168 16.15 13.54 15.52
C CYS A 168 17.17 13.41 16.66
N ALA A 169 16.81 12.72 17.74
CA ALA A 169 17.71 12.53 18.88
C ALA A 169 18.95 11.69 18.51
N ALA A 170 18.83 10.78 17.54
CA ALA A 170 19.92 9.93 17.08
C ALA A 170 20.81 10.61 16.03
N THR A 171 20.24 11.41 15.12
CA THR A 171 20.95 11.93 13.93
C THR A 171 21.13 13.45 13.91
N GLY A 172 20.53 14.18 14.86
CA GLY A 172 20.57 15.65 14.90
C GLY A 172 19.78 16.33 13.78
N ARG A 173 19.02 15.56 12.98
CA ARG A 173 18.23 16.02 11.84
C ARG A 173 16.81 15.46 11.93
N PRO A 174 15.78 16.21 11.50
CA PRO A 174 14.47 15.60 11.23
C PRO A 174 14.67 14.44 10.26
N GLY A 175 13.99 13.32 10.52
CA GLY A 175 14.15 12.12 9.72
C GLY A 175 13.81 12.37 8.27
N SER A 176 14.86 12.41 7.44
CA SER A 176 14.75 12.54 5.98
C SER A 176 14.44 11.18 5.37
N LEU A 177 13.64 11.19 4.30
CA LEU A 177 12.89 10.07 3.72
C LEU A 177 13.70 9.09 2.87
N THR A 178 15.03 9.16 2.89
CA THR A 178 15.90 8.24 2.17
C THR A 178 16.70 7.43 3.16
N LEU A 179 16.49 6.11 3.11
CA LEU A 179 17.22 5.07 3.83
C LEU A 179 18.70 5.46 4.08
N ASP A 180 19.08 5.63 5.34
CA ASP A 180 20.45 5.32 5.72
C ASP A 180 20.59 3.78 5.64
N PRO A 181 21.54 3.25 4.86
CA PRO A 181 21.84 1.83 4.89
C PRO A 181 22.55 1.51 6.22
N ASN A 182 22.17 0.39 6.82
CA ASN A 182 22.93 -0.22 7.93
C ASN A 182 24.36 -0.51 7.51
#